data_AF-A0A5S6QR20-F1
#
_entry.id   AF-A0A5S6QR20-F1
#
_cell.length_a   1.000
_cell.length_b   1.000
_cell.length_c   1.000
_cell.angle_alpha   90.00
_cell.angle_beta   90.00
_cell.angle_gamma   90.00
#
_symmetry.space_group_name_H-M   'P 1'
#
loop_
_entity.id
_entity.type
_entity.pdbx_description
1 polymer ?
#
loop_
_entity_poly.entity_id
_entity_poly.type
_entity_poly.pdbx_seq_one_letter_code
_entity_poly.pdbx_strand_id
1 'polypeptide(L)'
;MTDTFVNSLTLLELLSYSQEPGNESSLAVRNRIAAERAQLSSEVLKLSKDIEIAANWPSRIRSSCRTLYGLVSRVQRVIKNNQKLRAPQGKRNLLTVELLLVANEGLKILLKEKEEEMPSQEEIDAALARMRHAISLVEMAQVHFSSDG
;
A
#
# COMPACT_ATOMS: atom_id res chain seq x y z
N MET A 1 3.33 -2.25 30.05
CA MET A 1 2.54 -3.40 29.57
C MET A 1 1.91 -3.15 28.19
N THR A 2 1.56 -1.92 27.84
CA THR A 2 0.99 -1.55 26.52
C THR A 2 1.91 -1.81 25.32
N ASP A 3 3.23 -1.59 25.43
CA ASP A 3 4.16 -1.82 24.32
C ASP A 3 4.23 -3.30 23.89
N THR A 4 4.19 -4.23 24.84
CA THR A 4 4.26 -5.67 24.54
C THR A 4 3.00 -6.14 23.80
N PHE A 5 1.83 -5.62 24.19
CA PHE A 5 0.56 -5.89 23.49
C PHE A 5 0.55 -5.28 22.08
N VAL A 6 0.88 -3.99 21.96
CA VAL A 6 0.91 -3.29 20.65
C VAL A 6 1.88 -3.96 19.67
N ASN A 7 3.02 -4.47 20.14
CA ASN A 7 3.98 -5.18 19.31
C ASN A 7 3.52 -6.58 18.89
N SER A 8 2.54 -7.17 19.58
CA SER A 8 1.97 -8.47 19.23
C SER A 8 0.87 -8.39 18.16
N LEU A 9 0.32 -7.19 17.92
CA LEU A 9 -0.72 -6.98 16.92
C LEU A 9 -0.15 -7.10 15.51
N THR A 10 -0.88 -7.78 14.63
CA THR A 10 -0.67 -7.69 13.18
C THR A 10 -0.94 -6.26 12.72
N LEU A 11 -0.48 -5.91 11.51
CA LEU A 11 -0.69 -4.57 10.97
C LEU A 11 -2.18 -4.22 10.83
N LEU A 12 -3.03 -5.16 10.41
CA LEU A 12 -4.48 -4.93 10.31
C LEU A 12 -5.10 -4.70 11.69
N GLU A 13 -4.76 -5.54 12.67
CA GLU A 13 -5.23 -5.38 14.05
C GLU A 13 -4.73 -4.06 14.66
N LEU A 14 -3.49 -3.67 14.38
CA LEU A 14 -2.91 -2.41 14.83
C LEU A 14 -3.64 -1.20 14.24
N LEU A 15 -4.01 -1.26 12.96
CA LEU A 15 -4.79 -0.21 12.31
C LEU A 15 -6.19 -0.12 12.91
N SER A 16 -6.88 -1.25 13.10
CA SER A 16 -8.18 -1.29 13.78
C SER A 16 -8.10 -0.74 15.21
N TYR A 17 -7.12 -1.22 15.99
CA TYR A 17 -6.88 -0.77 17.36
C TYR A 17 -6.58 0.73 17.43
N SER A 18 -5.88 1.29 16.43
CA SER A 18 -5.58 2.73 16.37
C SER A 18 -6.79 3.62 16.10
N GLN A 19 -7.89 3.05 15.60
CA GLN A 19 -9.15 3.76 15.34
C GLN A 19 -10.11 3.72 16.55
N GLU A 20 -9.80 2.96 17.59
CA GLU A 20 -10.60 2.91 18.81
C GLU A 20 -10.39 4.18 19.67
N PRO A 21 -11.47 4.71 20.29
CA PRO A 21 -11.37 5.88 21.15
C PRO A 21 -10.33 5.69 22.27
N GLY A 22 -9.41 6.66 22.38
CA GLY A 22 -8.32 6.63 23.37
C GLY A 22 -6.99 6.08 22.84
N ASN A 23 -7.01 5.18 21.84
CA ASN A 23 -5.80 4.55 21.30
C ASN A 23 -5.14 5.37 20.18
N GLU A 24 -5.91 6.21 19.48
CA GLU A 24 -5.45 7.18 18.47
C GLU A 24 -4.34 8.13 18.96
N SER A 25 -4.29 8.35 20.27
CA SER A 25 -3.31 9.20 20.95
C SER A 25 -2.09 8.45 21.48
N SER A 26 -2.15 7.12 21.49
CA SER A 26 -1.09 6.27 22.01
C SER A 26 0.19 6.42 21.20
N LEU A 27 1.26 6.84 21.87
CA LEU A 27 2.58 6.97 21.27
C LEU A 27 3.11 5.63 20.76
N ALA A 28 2.86 4.55 21.49
CA ALA A 28 3.24 3.18 21.12
C ALA A 28 2.62 2.78 19.77
N VAL A 29 1.31 2.99 19.62
CA VAL A 29 0.55 2.66 18.40
C VAL A 29 1.07 3.48 17.22
N ARG A 30 1.25 4.80 17.40
CA ARG A 30 1.77 5.69 16.34
C ARG A 30 3.17 5.29 15.89
N ASN A 31 4.06 4.97 16.83
CA ASN A 31 5.43 4.55 16.54
C ASN A 31 5.45 3.21 15.79
N ARG A 32 4.62 2.25 16.20
CA ARG A 32 4.51 0.96 15.52
C ARG A 32 3.99 1.12 14.09
N ILE A 33 2.93 1.88 13.88
CA ILE A 33 2.41 2.18 12.52
C ILE A 33 3.48 2.89 11.67
N ALA A 34 4.21 3.85 12.25
CA ALA A 34 5.27 4.56 11.53
C ALA A 34 6.42 3.62 11.12
N ALA A 35 6.78 2.66 11.97
CA ALA A 35 7.79 1.64 11.69
C ALA A 35 7.33 0.68 10.57
N GLU A 36 6.11 0.15 10.68
CA GLU A 36 5.50 -0.72 9.65
C GLU A 36 5.43 -0.02 8.30
N ARG A 37 4.99 1.25 8.28
CA ARG A 37 4.99 2.09 7.08
C ARG A 37 6.39 2.24 6.48
N ALA A 38 7.41 2.46 7.31
CA ALA A 38 8.79 2.63 6.85
C ALA A 38 9.34 1.31 6.25
N GLN A 39 9.08 0.19 6.91
CA GLN A 39 9.46 -1.14 6.44
C GLN A 39 8.78 -1.46 5.10
N LEU A 40 7.46 -1.31 5.01
CA LEU A 40 6.71 -1.53 3.76
C LEU A 40 7.15 -0.59 2.65
N SER A 41 7.44 0.68 2.96
CA SER A 41 7.96 1.62 1.96
C SER A 41 9.30 1.15 1.40
N SER A 42 10.19 0.66 2.27
CA SER A 42 11.49 0.10 1.87
C SER A 42 11.32 -1.16 1.01
N GLU A 43 10.42 -2.06 1.40
CA GLU A 43 10.10 -3.28 0.67
C GLU A 43 9.54 -2.96 -0.72
N VAL A 44 8.51 -2.11 -0.81
CA VAL A 44 7.91 -1.66 -2.07
C VAL A 44 8.96 -1.03 -2.97
N LEU A 45 9.83 -0.15 -2.43
CA LEU A 45 10.91 0.45 -3.21
C LEU A 45 11.90 -0.59 -3.72
N LYS A 46 12.28 -1.56 -2.90
CA LYS A 46 13.20 -2.65 -3.28
C LYS A 46 12.59 -3.54 -4.36
N LEU A 47 11.34 -3.97 -4.19
CA LEU A 47 10.65 -4.85 -5.12
C LEU A 47 10.30 -4.15 -6.44
N SER A 48 10.09 -2.83 -6.41
CA SER A 48 9.84 -2.03 -7.62
C SER A 48 11.07 -1.80 -8.48
N LYS A 49 12.28 -2.01 -7.93
CA LYS A 49 13.52 -2.02 -8.68
C LYS A 49 13.61 -3.38 -9.37
N ASP A 50 13.85 -3.35 -10.67
CA ASP A 50 14.06 -4.55 -11.48
C ASP A 50 12.79 -5.39 -11.68
N ILE A 51 11.66 -4.73 -11.99
CA ILE A 51 10.51 -5.41 -12.58
C ILE A 51 10.73 -5.51 -14.08
N GLU A 52 10.80 -6.75 -14.53
CA GLU A 52 10.73 -7.12 -15.93
C GLU A 52 9.39 -7.81 -16.16
N ILE A 53 8.91 -7.80 -17.40
CA ILE A 53 7.70 -8.50 -17.80
C ILE A 53 8.08 -9.40 -18.96
N ALA A 54 8.06 -10.71 -18.70
CA ALA A 54 8.52 -11.73 -19.62
C ALA A 54 7.96 -11.54 -21.03
N ALA A 55 8.84 -11.43 -22.02
CA ALA A 55 8.44 -11.13 -23.39
C ALA A 55 7.63 -12.28 -24.04
N ASN A 56 7.82 -13.51 -23.54
CA ASN A 56 7.19 -14.73 -24.00
C ASN A 56 5.77 -14.95 -23.44
N TRP A 57 5.32 -14.16 -22.46
CA TRP A 57 3.96 -14.26 -21.95
C TRP A 57 2.90 -13.79 -22.96
N PRO A 58 1.66 -14.31 -22.88
CA PRO A 58 0.55 -13.87 -23.72
C PRO A 58 0.39 -12.33 -23.69
N SER A 59 0.07 -11.74 -24.83
CA SER A 59 -0.05 -10.27 -24.98
C SER A 59 -1.03 -9.65 -23.96
N ARG A 60 -2.14 -10.33 -23.68
CA ARG A 60 -3.13 -9.91 -22.67
C ARG A 60 -2.54 -9.85 -21.26
N ILE A 61 -1.80 -10.88 -20.85
CA ILE A 61 -1.13 -10.93 -19.55
C ILE A 61 -0.10 -9.81 -19.47
N ARG A 62 0.77 -9.67 -20.47
CA ARG A 62 1.78 -8.59 -20.51
C ARG A 62 1.16 -7.20 -20.41
N SER A 63 0.07 -6.95 -21.14
CA SER A 63 -0.65 -5.68 -21.08
C SER A 63 -1.22 -5.40 -19.69
N SER A 64 -1.79 -6.43 -19.04
CA SER A 64 -2.36 -6.32 -17.71
C SER A 64 -1.27 -6.10 -16.65
N CYS A 65 -0.14 -6.81 -16.73
CA CYS A 65 1.03 -6.59 -15.88
C CYS A 65 1.62 -5.17 -16.04
N ARG A 66 1.71 -4.63 -17.26
CA ARG A 66 2.13 -3.24 -17.49
C ARG A 66 1.18 -2.24 -16.84
N THR A 67 -0.12 -2.50 -16.92
CA THR A 67 -1.13 -1.67 -16.25
C THR A 67 -0.95 -1.73 -14.74
N LEU A 68 -0.73 -2.92 -14.18
CA LEU A 68 -0.49 -3.13 -12.75
C LEU A 68 0.77 -2.40 -12.29
N TYR A 69 1.87 -2.51 -13.03
CA TYR A 69 3.10 -1.77 -12.76
C TYR A 69 2.88 -0.25 -12.78
N GLY A 70 2.14 0.26 -13.76
CA GLY A 70 1.76 1.67 -13.83
C GLY A 70 0.95 2.14 -12.61
N LEU A 71 0.07 1.29 -12.07
CA LEU A 71 -0.65 1.57 -10.83
C LEU A 71 0.27 1.57 -9.61
N VAL A 72 1.24 0.65 -9.50
CA VAL A 72 2.26 0.69 -8.43
C VAL A 72 3.00 2.04 -8.44
N SER A 73 3.42 2.51 -9.62
CA SER A 73 4.09 3.82 -9.74
C SER A 73 3.16 4.98 -9.35
N ARG A 74 1.86 4.89 -9.67
CA ARG A 74 0.85 5.87 -9.23
C ARG A 74 0.70 5.85 -7.71
N VAL A 75 0.66 4.69 -7.08
CA VAL A 75 0.60 4.57 -5.61
C VAL A 75 1.74 5.33 -4.94
N GLN A 76 2.99 5.15 -5.40
CA GLN A 76 4.14 5.87 -4.85
C GLN A 76 3.98 7.40 -4.94
N ARG A 77 3.36 7.89 -6.02
CA ARG A 77 3.05 9.32 -6.19
C ARG A 77 1.96 9.77 -5.21
N VAL A 78 0.88 9.00 -5.06
CA VAL A 78 -0.22 9.32 -4.14
C VAL A 78 0.28 9.34 -2.69
N ILE A 79 1.17 8.41 -2.31
CA ILE A 79 1.84 8.40 -0.99
C ILE A 79 2.64 9.69 -0.78
N LYS A 80 3.40 10.15 -1.77
CA LYS A 80 4.17 11.40 -1.69
C LYS A 80 3.25 12.61 -1.49
N ASN A 81 2.10 12.63 -2.16
CA ASN A 81 1.10 13.69 -1.97
C ASN A 81 0.46 13.61 -0.57
N ASN A 82 0.17 12.40 -0.10
CA ASN A 82 -0.44 12.15 1.21
C ASN A 82 0.39 12.71 2.36
N GLN A 83 1.73 12.63 2.26
CA GLN A 83 2.64 13.21 3.24
C GLN A 83 2.53 14.75 3.36
N LYS A 84 2.09 15.42 2.29
CA LYS A 84 1.95 16.89 2.24
C LYS A 84 0.59 17.38 2.70
N LEU A 85 -0.40 16.49 2.89
CA LEU A 85 -1.74 16.89 3.31
C LEU A 85 -1.74 17.49 4.71
N ARG A 86 -2.58 18.50 4.91
CA ARG A 86 -2.90 19.06 6.23
C ARG A 86 -3.89 18.17 6.96
N ALA A 87 -3.48 16.95 7.30
CA ALA A 87 -4.28 15.98 8.03
C ALA A 87 -3.51 15.44 9.26
N PRO A 88 -4.21 14.94 10.29
CA PRO A 88 -3.57 14.30 11.44
C PRO A 88 -2.60 13.19 10.99
N GLN A 89 -1.44 13.10 11.63
CA GLN A 89 -0.39 12.15 11.25
C GLN A 89 -0.89 10.70 11.26
N GLY A 90 -1.74 10.32 12.22
CA GLY A 90 -2.37 9.00 12.27
C GLY A 90 -3.15 8.68 10.99
N LYS A 91 -4.00 9.62 10.53
CA LYS A 91 -4.77 9.46 9.29
C LYS A 91 -3.86 9.36 8.06
N ARG A 92 -2.83 10.21 7.95
CA ARG A 92 -1.85 10.12 6.85
C ARG A 92 -1.12 8.79 6.84
N ASN A 93 -0.69 8.30 8.01
CA ASN A 93 -0.02 7.01 8.10
C ASN A 93 -0.93 5.86 7.69
N LEU A 94 -2.19 5.86 8.15
CA LEU A 94 -3.18 4.84 7.80
C LEU A 94 -3.38 4.75 6.28
N LEU A 95 -3.69 5.87 5.62
CA LEU A 95 -3.86 5.94 4.16
C LEU A 95 -2.59 5.53 3.41
N THR A 96 -1.41 5.83 3.96
CA THR A 96 -0.14 5.40 3.36
C THR A 96 0.05 3.89 3.48
N VAL A 97 -0.27 3.30 4.62
CA VAL A 97 -0.12 1.86 4.85
C VAL A 97 -1.03 1.07 3.92
N GLU A 98 -2.29 1.47 3.78
CA GLU A 98 -3.25 0.82 2.88
C GLU A 98 -2.73 0.78 1.44
N LEU A 99 -2.21 1.92 0.96
CA LEU A 99 -1.57 2.02 -0.34
C LEU A 99 -0.32 1.14 -0.48
N LEU A 100 0.53 1.09 0.54
CA LEU A 100 1.73 0.25 0.53
C LEU A 100 1.41 -1.25 0.51
N LEU A 101 0.34 -1.67 1.20
CA LEU A 101 -0.10 -3.06 1.20
C LEU A 101 -0.55 -3.51 -0.19
N VAL A 102 -1.43 -2.75 -0.84
CA VAL A 102 -1.87 -3.09 -2.21
C VAL A 102 -0.73 -2.97 -3.22
N ALA A 103 0.22 -2.04 -3.02
CA ALA A 103 1.44 -1.96 -3.81
C ALA A 103 2.30 -3.21 -3.67
N ASN A 104 2.48 -3.71 -2.44
CA ASN A 104 3.24 -4.92 -2.20
C ASN A 104 2.58 -6.15 -2.84
N GLU A 105 1.25 -6.30 -2.72
CA GLU A 105 0.50 -7.38 -3.39
C GLU A 105 0.69 -7.34 -4.91
N GLY A 106 0.54 -6.17 -5.54
CA GLY A 106 0.74 -6.04 -6.98
C GLY A 106 2.18 -6.34 -7.41
N LEU A 107 3.17 -5.92 -6.62
CA LEU A 107 4.59 -6.22 -6.88
C LEU A 107 4.88 -7.72 -6.81
N LYS A 108 4.31 -8.44 -5.83
CA LYS A 108 4.47 -9.90 -5.73
C LYS A 108 3.97 -10.62 -6.98
N ILE A 109 2.84 -10.19 -7.55
CA ILE A 109 2.33 -10.74 -8.81
C ILE A 109 3.29 -10.47 -9.97
N LEU A 110 3.86 -9.26 -10.04
CA LEU A 110 4.81 -8.89 -11.10
C LEU A 110 6.16 -9.63 -10.96
N LEU A 111 6.52 -10.06 -9.75
CA LEU A 111 7.77 -10.77 -9.48
C LEU A 111 7.68 -12.27 -9.75
N LYS A 112 6.50 -12.84 -10.03
CA LYS A 112 6.35 -14.25 -10.39
C LYS A 112 7.22 -14.69 -11.57
N GLU A 113 7.58 -13.77 -12.48
CA GLU A 113 8.56 -14.06 -13.53
C GLU A 113 9.90 -14.55 -12.97
N LYS A 114 10.40 -13.96 -11.88
CA LYS A 114 11.66 -14.37 -11.23
C LYS A 114 11.56 -15.75 -10.59
N GLU A 115 10.34 -16.24 -10.40
CA GLU A 115 10.00 -17.56 -9.87
C GLU A 115 9.63 -18.53 -10.99
N GLU A 116 9.84 -18.15 -12.25
CA GLU A 116 9.47 -18.90 -13.46
C GLU A 116 7.98 -19.22 -13.56
N GLU A 117 7.14 -18.45 -12.84
CA GLU A 117 5.70 -18.61 -12.79
C GLU A 117 4.99 -17.50 -13.57
N MET A 118 4.01 -17.86 -14.39
CA MET A 118 3.14 -16.87 -15.04
C MET A 118 1.93 -16.58 -14.15
N PRO A 119 1.64 -15.30 -13.82
CA PRO A 119 0.40 -14.96 -13.12
C PRO A 119 -0.83 -15.28 -13.97
N SER A 120 -1.89 -15.73 -13.32
CA SER A 120 -3.18 -15.91 -13.99
C SER A 120 -3.84 -14.56 -14.26
N GLN A 121 -4.74 -14.51 -15.25
CA GLN A 121 -5.49 -13.29 -15.54
C GLN A 121 -6.36 -12.85 -14.33
N GLU A 122 -6.94 -13.81 -13.62
CA GLU A 122 -7.79 -13.54 -12.44
C GLU A 122 -7.00 -12.90 -11.30
N GLU A 123 -5.79 -13.37 -11.02
CA GLU A 123 -4.89 -12.75 -10.04
C GLU A 123 -4.58 -11.29 -10.40
N ILE A 124 -4.27 -11.04 -11.67
CA ILE A 124 -3.96 -9.68 -12.14
C ILE A 124 -5.19 -8.79 -12.05
N ASP A 125 -6.36 -9.27 -12.49
CA ASP A 125 -7.61 -8.49 -12.48
C ASP A 125 -8.03 -8.15 -11.04
N ALA A 126 -7.89 -9.10 -10.10
CA ALA A 126 -8.15 -8.87 -8.69
C ALA A 126 -7.21 -7.81 -8.10
N ALA A 127 -5.91 -7.87 -8.40
CA ALA A 127 -4.94 -6.89 -7.93
C ALA A 127 -5.17 -5.50 -8.54
N LEU A 128 -5.48 -5.43 -9.84
CA LEU A 128 -5.85 -4.19 -10.51
C LEU A 128 -7.08 -3.54 -9.86
N ALA A 129 -8.12 -4.33 -9.56
CA ALA A 129 -9.33 -3.83 -8.90
C ALA A 129 -9.03 -3.28 -7.50
N ARG A 130 -8.30 -4.03 -6.67
CA ARG A 130 -7.90 -3.59 -5.32
C ARG A 130 -7.06 -2.32 -5.35
N MET A 131 -6.07 -2.25 -6.24
CA MET A 131 -5.24 -1.06 -6.38
C MET A 131 -6.04 0.17 -6.80
N ARG A 132 -6.91 0.03 -7.81
CA ARG A 132 -7.76 1.15 -8.26
C ARG A 132 -8.68 1.62 -7.15
N HIS A 133 -9.26 0.70 -6.39
CA HIS A 133 -10.10 1.01 -5.26
C HIS A 133 -9.33 1.77 -4.18
N ALA A 134 -8.20 1.24 -3.71
CA ALA A 134 -7.38 1.86 -2.68
C ALA A 134 -6.86 3.25 -3.10
N ILE A 135 -6.38 3.39 -4.34
CA ILE A 135 -5.98 4.70 -4.89
C ILE A 135 -7.15 5.69 -4.82
N SER A 136 -8.34 5.27 -5.28
CA SER A 136 -9.51 6.14 -5.32
C SER A 136 -9.96 6.56 -3.91
N LEU A 137 -9.98 5.63 -2.96
CA LEU A 137 -10.30 5.92 -1.56
C LEU A 137 -9.34 6.96 -0.97
N VAL A 138 -8.04 6.77 -1.16
CA VAL A 138 -7.07 7.73 -0.65
C VAL A 138 -7.24 9.07 -1.33
N GLU A 139 -7.30 9.13 -2.67
CA GLU A 139 -7.48 10.38 -3.42
C GLU A 139 -8.74 11.14 -2.99
N MET A 140 -9.87 10.46 -2.78
CA MET A 140 -11.09 11.07 -2.23
C MET A 140 -10.86 11.66 -0.83
N ALA A 141 -10.19 10.92 0.05
CA ALA A 141 -9.82 11.43 1.37
C ALA A 141 -8.89 12.65 1.27
N GLN A 142 -7.93 12.66 0.32
CA GLN A 142 -7.03 13.80 0.11
C GLN A 142 -7.80 15.07 -0.30
N VAL A 143 -8.81 14.93 -1.16
CA VAL A 143 -9.68 16.04 -1.58
C VAL A 143 -10.43 16.60 -0.38
N HIS A 144 -11.07 15.74 0.43
CA HIS A 144 -11.80 16.17 1.63
C HIS A 144 -10.91 16.95 2.61
N PHE A 145 -9.70 16.49 2.87
CA PHE A 145 -8.77 17.22 3.76
C PHE A 145 -8.19 18.49 3.15
N SER A 146 -8.31 18.68 1.83
CA SER A 146 -7.86 19.89 1.15
C SER A 146 -8.95 20.95 1.05
N SER A 147 -10.22 20.57 1.15
CA SER A 147 -11.38 21.48 1.13
C SER A 147 -11.78 22.02 2.50
N ASP A 148 -11.37 21.34 3.58
CA ASP A 148 -11.72 21.72 4.96
C ASP A 148 -10.67 22.63 5.65
N GLY A 149 -9.60 23.02 4.94
CA GLY A 149 -8.48 23.79 5.48
C GLY A 149 -8.27 25.12 4.79
#